data_AF-A0A951X6D0-F1
#
_entry.id   AF-A0A951X6D0-F1
#
_cell.length_a   1.000
_cell.length_b   1.000
_cell.length_c   1.000
_cell.angle_alpha   90.00
_cell.angle_beta   90.00
_cell.angle_gamma   90.00
#
_symmetry.space_group_name_H-M   'P 1'
#
loop_
_entity.id
_entity.type
_entity.pdbx_description
1 polymer ?
#
loop_
_entity_poly.entity_id
_entity_poly.type
_entity_poly.pdbx_seq_one_letter_code
_entity_poly.pdbx_strand_id
1 'polypeptide(L)'
;KKGAKHVTVRYRFITSEVPGGYFGTKYNDYFSVSIRSQSGGGFVSEANSMNGLGLGAFDANGATQWRETSLPVNKEGDTIQVDVTVANVADDLLDSQVVVDLVKEPKLAITALSLRDIDNSNLSYLSAAAHTYFGGNTRVHGTITVEGAEDDALQSLELEVIQNGGVVARGNLAAGVTGTLIRDFGQAEKVEVTAPQLLFEIPSAQAAQVNGAQDGTVSLRVRAKSKNGEEATKEFGAVQILVRYTAAGRYGGRDEGVGGDDWVKPSVKPIVEHFGVTVGDISNMNGGAFAPHQTHRTGNDVDGWFAGYNNRDAATAATIIGHLNDATYGSNITTVYVTYQQVNGNAFWTAIKDVVLNDGRNARDVIRPLGGHGTHFHWIVTP
;
A
#
# COMPACT_ATOMS: atom_id res chain seq x y z
N LYS A 1 13.44 -25.43 23.76
CA LYS A 1 13.96 -26.83 23.68
C LYS A 1 15.13 -26.92 22.68
N LYS A 2 15.99 -27.95 22.72
CA LYS A 2 16.94 -28.21 21.61
C LYS A 2 16.20 -28.48 20.31
N GLY A 3 16.70 -27.93 19.20
CA GLY A 3 16.14 -28.04 17.85
C GLY A 3 14.98 -27.08 17.55
N ALA A 4 14.48 -26.33 18.55
CA ALA A 4 13.53 -25.26 18.28
C ALA A 4 14.25 -24.11 17.53
N LYS A 5 13.65 -23.64 16.44
CA LYS A 5 14.17 -22.49 15.66
C LYS A 5 13.42 -21.21 15.96
N HIS A 6 12.14 -21.34 16.27
CA HIS A 6 11.23 -20.22 16.54
C HIS A 6 10.32 -20.55 17.72
N VAL A 7 9.87 -19.51 18.41
CA VAL A 7 8.77 -19.57 19.36
C VAL A 7 7.72 -18.56 18.95
N THR A 8 6.47 -19.02 18.81
CA THR A 8 5.32 -18.16 18.54
C THR A 8 4.47 -18.00 19.78
N VAL A 9 4.14 -16.75 20.09
CA VAL A 9 3.17 -16.39 21.13
C VAL A 9 1.94 -15.82 20.45
N ARG A 10 0.76 -16.35 20.79
CA ARG A 10 -0.53 -15.83 20.33
C ARG A 10 -1.21 -15.05 21.44
N TYR A 11 -1.70 -13.86 21.09
CA TYR A 11 -2.34 -12.98 22.05
C TYR A 11 -3.42 -12.09 21.40
N ARG A 12 -4.27 -11.48 22.22
CA ARG A 12 -5.18 -10.41 21.79
C ARG A 12 -5.38 -9.39 22.89
N PHE A 13 -5.69 -8.16 22.50
CA PHE A 13 -6.06 -7.09 23.42
C PHE A 13 -7.59 -7.01 23.52
N ILE A 14 -8.10 -6.83 24.73
CA ILE A 14 -9.53 -6.70 25.01
C ILE A 14 -9.69 -5.47 25.91
N THR A 15 -10.55 -4.55 25.51
CA THR A 15 -10.90 -3.36 26.30
C THR A 15 -12.41 -3.20 26.38
N SER A 16 -12.92 -2.85 27.56
CA SER A 16 -14.34 -2.53 27.75
C SER A 16 -14.70 -1.11 27.29
N GLU A 17 -13.70 -0.27 26.99
CA GLU A 17 -13.86 1.13 26.54
C GLU A 17 -14.51 1.24 25.15
N VAL A 18 -14.20 0.30 24.25
CA VAL A 18 -14.79 0.30 22.89
C VAL A 18 -16.30 0.06 22.95
N PRO A 19 -16.82 -1.02 23.59
CA PRO A 19 -18.25 -1.18 23.82
C PRO A 19 -18.86 -0.05 24.66
N GLY A 20 -18.07 0.55 25.57
CA GLY A 20 -18.47 1.71 26.37
C GLY A 20 -18.66 3.01 25.58
N GLY A 21 -18.22 3.05 24.32
CA GLY A 21 -18.36 4.23 23.45
C GLY A 21 -17.26 5.27 23.62
N TYR A 22 -16.12 4.89 24.19
CA TYR A 22 -15.01 5.81 24.49
C TYR A 22 -13.90 5.84 23.45
N PHE A 23 -14.06 5.11 22.34
CA PHE A 23 -13.16 5.23 21.20
C PHE A 23 -13.09 6.68 20.69
N GLY A 24 -11.87 7.17 20.45
CA GLY A 24 -11.60 8.53 20.01
C GLY A 24 -11.61 9.59 21.11
N THR A 25 -11.81 9.18 22.37
CA THR A 25 -11.75 10.08 23.53
C THR A 25 -10.35 10.10 24.16
N LYS A 26 -10.21 10.83 25.28
CA LYS A 26 -8.97 10.85 26.08
C LYS A 26 -8.71 9.53 26.82
N TYR A 27 -9.73 8.69 26.99
CA TYR A 27 -9.60 7.36 27.60
C TYR A 27 -9.04 6.44 26.51
N ASN A 28 -7.78 6.05 26.68
CA ASN A 28 -7.01 5.41 25.62
C ASN A 28 -6.11 4.33 26.20
N ASP A 29 -6.70 3.17 26.49
CA ASP A 29 -5.99 2.04 27.03
C ASP A 29 -4.82 1.62 26.15
N TYR A 30 -3.76 1.16 26.80
CA TYR A 30 -2.51 0.78 26.16
C TYR A 30 -2.14 -0.65 26.51
N PHE A 31 -1.55 -1.35 25.56
CA PHE A 31 -0.91 -2.64 25.81
C PHE A 31 0.48 -2.70 25.18
N SER A 32 1.32 -3.57 25.74
CA SER A 32 2.51 -4.05 25.07
C SER A 32 2.77 -5.52 25.37
N VAL A 33 3.20 -6.26 24.35
CA VAL A 33 3.67 -7.64 24.46
C VAL A 33 5.10 -7.67 23.93
N SER A 34 6.04 -8.12 24.75
CA SER A 34 7.43 -8.33 24.33
C SER A 34 7.90 -9.75 24.62
N ILE A 35 8.60 -10.33 23.66
CA ILE A 35 9.15 -11.68 23.72
C ILE A 35 10.66 -11.54 23.59
N ARG A 36 11.40 -12.08 24.56
CA ARG A 36 12.86 -12.03 24.58
C ARG A 36 13.46 -13.42 24.75
N SER A 37 14.50 -13.69 23.99
CA SER A 37 15.38 -14.83 24.19
C SER A 37 16.44 -14.48 25.23
N GLN A 38 16.69 -15.38 26.18
CA GLN A 38 17.75 -15.22 27.17
C GLN A 38 19.13 -15.68 26.66
N SER A 39 19.18 -16.41 25.54
CA SER A 39 20.40 -17.02 24.99
C SER A 39 20.82 -16.45 23.62
N GLY A 40 20.35 -15.23 23.28
CA GLY A 40 20.81 -14.48 22.10
C GLY A 40 19.98 -14.66 20.82
N GLY A 41 18.78 -15.26 20.89
CA GLY A 41 17.81 -15.35 19.79
C GLY A 41 17.14 -14.02 19.42
N GLY A 42 17.36 -12.97 20.20
CA GLY A 42 16.89 -11.62 19.95
C GLY A 42 15.68 -11.22 20.78
N PHE A 43 14.96 -10.22 20.29
CA PHE A 43 13.84 -9.57 20.95
C PHE A 43 12.82 -9.11 19.91
N VAL A 44 11.54 -9.31 20.21
CA VAL A 44 10.45 -8.76 19.42
C VAL A 44 9.42 -8.16 20.38
N SER A 45 8.89 -6.99 20.04
CA SER A 45 7.87 -6.33 20.85
C SER A 45 6.84 -5.66 19.97
N GLU A 46 5.60 -5.70 20.43
CA GLU A 46 4.50 -4.93 19.88
C GLU A 46 3.87 -4.11 20.99
N ALA A 47 3.52 -2.87 20.67
CA ALA A 47 2.86 -1.95 21.59
C ALA A 47 1.87 -1.10 20.80
N ASN A 48 0.67 -0.91 21.33
CA ASN A 48 -0.31 0.00 20.75
C ASN A 48 -1.32 0.47 21.80
N SER A 49 -2.17 1.42 21.41
CA SER A 49 -3.29 1.90 22.21
C SER A 49 -4.61 1.63 21.51
N MET A 50 -5.71 1.67 22.26
CA MET A 50 -7.06 1.49 21.73
C MET A 50 -7.32 2.44 20.55
N ASN A 51 -7.07 3.73 20.72
CA ASN A 51 -7.26 4.74 19.68
C ASN A 51 -6.25 4.58 18.53
N GLY A 52 -5.00 4.18 18.85
CA GLY A 52 -3.96 3.94 17.86
C GLY A 52 -4.25 2.76 16.93
N LEU A 53 -5.03 1.78 17.40
CA LEU A 53 -5.48 0.65 16.60
C LEU A 53 -6.63 0.98 15.64
N GLY A 54 -7.44 1.99 15.97
CA GLY A 54 -8.65 2.32 15.24
C GLY A 54 -9.85 1.43 15.60
N LEU A 55 -11.06 1.98 15.50
CA LEU A 55 -12.30 1.29 15.91
C LEU A 55 -12.51 -0.02 15.16
N GLY A 56 -12.14 -0.08 13.88
CA GLY A 56 -12.27 -1.28 13.05
C GLY A 56 -11.39 -2.46 13.48
N ALA A 57 -10.42 -2.24 14.38
CA ALA A 57 -9.60 -3.34 14.92
C ALA A 57 -10.33 -4.19 15.97
N PHE A 58 -11.47 -3.73 16.46
CA PHE A 58 -12.22 -4.33 17.56
C PHE A 58 -13.53 -4.94 17.08
N ASP A 59 -13.90 -6.08 17.67
CA ASP A 59 -15.25 -6.63 17.54
C ASP A 59 -16.24 -5.91 18.48
N ALA A 60 -17.51 -6.31 18.43
CA ALA A 60 -18.57 -5.72 19.24
C ALA A 60 -18.34 -5.88 20.77
N ASN A 61 -17.44 -6.77 21.19
CA ASN A 61 -17.08 -6.97 22.59
C ASN A 61 -15.77 -6.26 22.97
N GLY A 62 -15.21 -5.43 22.08
CA GLY A 62 -13.98 -4.70 22.34
C GLY A 62 -12.73 -5.59 22.31
N ALA A 63 -12.80 -6.77 21.68
CA ALA A 63 -11.64 -7.62 21.49
C ALA A 63 -11.02 -7.40 20.10
N THR A 64 -9.69 -7.35 20.04
CA THR A 64 -8.99 -7.44 18.75
C THR A 64 -9.05 -8.86 18.21
N GLN A 65 -8.79 -9.00 16.92
CA GLN A 65 -8.41 -10.30 16.34
C GLN A 65 -7.17 -10.86 17.07
N TRP A 66 -7.02 -12.19 17.05
CA TRP A 66 -5.82 -12.85 17.54
C TRP A 66 -4.60 -12.46 16.70
N ARG A 67 -3.50 -12.14 17.39
CA ARG A 67 -2.21 -11.80 16.80
C ARG A 67 -1.20 -12.87 17.17
N GLU A 68 -0.29 -13.17 16.26
CA GLU A 68 0.83 -14.06 16.51
C GLU A 68 2.14 -13.30 16.31
N THR A 69 3.06 -13.45 17.26
CA THR A 69 4.43 -12.92 17.14
C THR A 69 5.41 -14.07 17.28
N SER A 70 6.32 -14.17 16.30
CA SER A 70 7.35 -15.20 16.25
C SER A 70 8.73 -14.61 16.55
N LEU A 71 9.48 -15.29 17.40
CA LEU A 71 10.85 -14.94 17.78
C LEU A 71 11.80 -16.09 17.41
N PRO A 72 12.89 -15.84 16.66
CA PRO A 72 13.97 -16.82 16.49
C PRO A 72 14.60 -17.18 17.84
N VAL A 73 14.92 -18.45 18.06
CA VAL A 73 15.50 -18.92 19.34
C VAL A 73 16.78 -19.71 19.11
N ASN A 74 17.59 -19.86 20.16
CA ASN A 74 18.80 -20.65 20.06
C ASN A 74 18.48 -22.15 19.89
N LYS A 75 18.98 -22.75 18.79
CA LYS A 75 18.78 -24.17 18.47
C LYS A 75 19.35 -25.13 19.52
N GLU A 76 20.32 -24.70 20.32
CA GLU A 76 20.86 -25.50 21.44
C GLU A 76 19.93 -25.51 22.67
N GLY A 77 18.79 -24.83 22.59
CA GLY A 77 17.87 -24.60 23.69
C GLY A 77 17.93 -23.16 24.15
N ASP A 78 16.77 -22.66 24.55
CA ASP A 78 16.60 -21.28 24.99
C ASP A 78 15.50 -21.18 26.05
N THR A 79 15.62 -20.17 26.90
CA THR A 79 14.56 -19.74 27.82
C THR A 79 13.97 -18.46 27.28
N ILE A 80 12.67 -18.49 27.01
CA ILE A 80 11.95 -17.33 26.48
C ILE A 80 11.18 -16.67 27.61
N GLN A 81 11.29 -15.36 27.69
CA GLN A 81 10.50 -14.54 28.60
C GLN A 81 9.50 -13.73 27.78
N VAL A 82 8.23 -13.78 28.19
CA VAL A 82 7.13 -13.02 27.62
C VAL A 82 6.68 -12.01 28.67
N ASP A 83 6.82 -10.73 28.36
CA ASP A 83 6.37 -9.65 29.22
C ASP A 83 5.13 -9.01 28.60
N VAL A 84 4.07 -8.93 29.40
CA VAL A 84 2.79 -8.38 28.99
C VAL A 84 2.48 -7.21 29.91
N THR A 85 2.20 -6.07 29.32
CA THR A 85 1.80 -4.85 30.03
C THR A 85 0.45 -4.40 29.51
N VAL A 86 -0.41 -4.00 30.44
CA VAL A 86 -1.68 -3.33 30.14
C VAL A 86 -1.76 -2.12 31.05
N ALA A 87 -2.15 -0.98 30.49
CA ALA A 87 -2.36 0.25 31.22
C ALA A 87 -3.73 0.82 30.86
N ASN A 88 -4.62 0.87 31.85
CA ASN A 88 -5.96 1.44 31.69
C ASN A 88 -5.87 2.95 31.94
N VAL A 89 -6.45 3.76 31.04
CA VAL A 89 -6.42 5.21 31.21
C VAL A 89 -7.69 5.67 31.91
N ALA A 90 -7.59 5.76 33.25
CA ALA A 90 -8.40 6.63 34.11
C ALA A 90 -9.92 6.40 34.14
N ASP A 91 -10.35 5.23 34.60
CA ASP A 91 -11.36 5.07 35.66
C ASP A 91 -11.25 3.67 36.31
N ASP A 92 -11.86 3.47 37.48
CA ASP A 92 -12.02 2.15 38.10
C ASP A 92 -13.25 1.39 37.53
N LEU A 93 -13.79 1.82 36.37
CA LEU A 93 -15.07 1.33 35.83
C LEU A 93 -14.91 0.36 34.67
N LEU A 94 -13.94 0.56 33.77
CA LEU A 94 -13.76 -0.28 32.59
C LEU A 94 -12.39 -0.99 32.56
N ASP A 95 -12.46 -2.32 32.46
CA ASP A 95 -11.26 -3.16 32.46
C ASP A 95 -10.72 -3.41 31.05
N SER A 96 -9.39 -3.46 30.98
CA SER A 96 -8.60 -3.86 29.83
C SER A 96 -7.70 -5.03 30.20
N GLN A 97 -7.48 -5.93 29.25
CA GLN A 97 -6.60 -7.09 29.44
C GLN A 97 -5.94 -7.53 28.13
N VAL A 98 -4.78 -8.16 28.26
CA VAL A 98 -4.17 -8.94 27.19
C VAL A 98 -4.28 -10.41 27.57
N VAL A 99 -4.87 -11.18 26.67
CA VAL A 99 -4.95 -12.64 26.82
C VAL A 99 -3.85 -13.26 25.99
N VAL A 100 -2.95 -14.01 26.62
CA VAL A 100 -1.99 -14.90 25.97
C VAL A 100 -2.49 -16.33 26.13
N ASP A 101 -2.76 -17.02 25.03
CA ASP A 101 -3.39 -18.35 25.08
C ASP A 101 -2.53 -19.48 24.50
N LEU A 102 -1.49 -19.14 23.74
CA LEU A 102 -0.63 -20.13 23.08
C LEU A 102 0.83 -19.69 23.11
N VAL A 103 1.70 -20.60 23.54
CA VAL A 103 3.14 -20.58 23.31
C VAL A 103 3.49 -21.88 22.62
N LYS A 104 3.92 -21.83 21.35
CA LYS A 104 4.31 -23.02 20.57
C LYS A 104 5.71 -22.86 19.99
N GLU A 105 6.35 -23.98 19.71
CA GLU A 105 7.60 -24.08 18.94
C GLU A 105 7.23 -24.46 17.49
N PRO A 106 6.77 -23.50 16.64
CA PRO A 106 6.40 -23.82 15.28
C PRO A 106 7.63 -24.26 14.49
N LYS A 107 7.43 -25.22 13.59
CA LYS A 107 8.45 -25.58 12.60
C LYS A 107 8.30 -24.75 11.34
N LEU A 108 7.08 -24.30 11.02
CA LEU A 108 6.80 -23.45 9.88
C LEU A 108 6.97 -21.96 10.24
N ALA A 109 7.79 -21.25 9.47
CA ALA A 109 7.96 -19.80 9.64
C ALA A 109 8.31 -19.13 8.31
N ILE A 110 7.79 -17.91 8.09
CA ILE A 110 8.27 -17.04 7.00
C ILE A 110 9.33 -16.12 7.61
N THR A 111 10.60 -16.42 7.36
CA THR A 111 11.74 -15.76 8.02
C THR A 111 12.27 -14.55 7.27
N ALA A 112 12.03 -14.47 5.97
CA ALA A 112 12.33 -13.30 5.15
C ALA A 112 11.21 -13.00 4.16
N LEU A 113 10.86 -11.72 4.02
CA LEU A 113 9.86 -11.25 3.06
C LEU A 113 10.23 -9.84 2.57
N SER A 114 10.21 -9.65 1.26
CA SER A 114 10.24 -8.32 0.63
C SER A 114 9.25 -8.33 -0.53
N LEU A 115 8.25 -7.46 -0.47
CA LEU A 115 7.33 -7.22 -1.58
C LEU A 115 7.77 -5.97 -2.34
N ARG A 116 7.64 -6.04 -3.66
CA ARG A 116 8.18 -5.09 -4.64
C ARG A 116 7.17 -4.84 -5.74
N ASP A 117 7.34 -3.71 -6.40
CA ASP A 117 6.60 -3.38 -7.61
C ASP A 117 7.17 -4.13 -8.83
N ILE A 118 6.50 -4.03 -9.98
CA ILE A 118 6.84 -4.69 -11.26
C ILE A 118 8.24 -4.30 -11.73
N ASP A 119 8.67 -3.06 -11.44
CA ASP A 119 10.02 -2.55 -11.71
C ASP A 119 11.08 -3.01 -10.69
N ASN A 120 10.69 -3.86 -9.72
CA ASN A 120 11.46 -4.35 -8.58
C ASN A 120 11.88 -3.29 -7.55
N SER A 121 11.34 -2.07 -7.63
CA SER A 121 11.45 -1.08 -6.57
C SER A 121 10.58 -1.45 -5.36
N ASN A 122 10.69 -0.70 -4.26
CA ASN A 122 9.91 -0.98 -3.06
C ASN A 122 8.42 -0.74 -3.31
N LEU A 123 7.59 -1.73 -2.99
CA LEU A 123 6.14 -1.61 -3.14
C LEU A 123 5.60 -0.55 -2.16
N SER A 124 5.12 0.56 -2.71
CA SER A 124 4.59 1.70 -1.94
C SER A 124 3.09 1.90 -2.13
N TYR A 125 2.55 1.38 -3.24
CA TYR A 125 1.13 1.43 -3.56
C TYR A 125 0.59 0.05 -3.91
N LEU A 126 -0.73 -0.07 -3.96
CA LEU A 126 -1.42 -1.23 -4.50
C LEU A 126 -2.59 -0.79 -5.38
N SER A 127 -2.63 -1.31 -6.61
CA SER A 127 -3.81 -1.26 -7.48
C SER A 127 -5.00 -1.99 -6.86
N ALA A 128 -6.06 -1.24 -6.57
CA ALA A 128 -7.23 -1.70 -5.84
C ALA A 128 -8.53 -1.50 -6.64
N ALA A 129 -8.56 -1.97 -7.88
CA ALA A 129 -9.73 -1.84 -8.74
C ALA A 129 -9.84 -3.00 -9.74
N ALA A 130 -11.00 -3.12 -10.38
CA ALA A 130 -11.18 -4.07 -11.48
C ALA A 130 -10.42 -3.60 -12.74
N HIS A 131 -9.68 -4.51 -13.37
CA HIS A 131 -8.89 -4.23 -14.57
C HIS A 131 -8.66 -5.49 -15.42
N THR A 132 -8.15 -5.31 -16.64
CA THR A 132 -7.86 -6.40 -17.59
C THR A 132 -6.36 -6.66 -17.78
N TYR A 133 -5.50 -5.75 -17.31
CA TYR A 133 -4.04 -5.91 -17.42
C TYR A 133 -3.54 -7.22 -16.82
N PHE A 134 -2.52 -7.81 -17.47
CA PHE A 134 -1.93 -9.09 -17.07
C PHE A 134 -2.95 -10.23 -16.89
N GLY A 135 -3.97 -10.27 -17.75
CA GLY A 135 -5.05 -11.26 -17.63
C GLY A 135 -5.98 -11.01 -16.44
N GLY A 136 -6.08 -9.74 -16.01
CA GLY A 136 -6.87 -9.32 -14.86
C GLY A 136 -6.19 -9.64 -13.53
N ASN A 137 -4.86 -9.49 -13.44
CA ASN A 137 -4.11 -9.71 -12.20
C ASN A 137 -3.27 -8.50 -11.83
N THR A 138 -3.46 -7.99 -10.61
CA THR A 138 -2.52 -7.04 -10.00
C THR A 138 -1.28 -7.81 -9.57
N ARG A 139 -0.12 -7.40 -10.08
CA ARG A 139 1.14 -8.12 -9.89
C ARG A 139 1.94 -7.56 -8.73
N VAL A 140 2.47 -8.44 -7.89
CA VAL A 140 3.38 -8.10 -6.79
C VAL A 140 4.63 -8.95 -6.92
N HIS A 141 5.77 -8.29 -7.11
CA HIS A 141 7.07 -8.95 -7.13
C HIS A 141 7.60 -9.11 -5.72
N GLY A 142 8.64 -9.92 -5.55
CA GLY A 142 9.28 -10.03 -4.25
C GLY A 142 10.32 -11.13 -4.12
N THR A 143 10.77 -11.28 -2.88
CA THR A 143 11.62 -12.37 -2.40
C THR A 143 11.00 -12.92 -1.12
N ILE A 144 11.16 -14.22 -0.87
CA ILE A 144 10.65 -14.86 0.33
C ILE A 144 11.52 -16.04 0.74
N THR A 145 11.67 -16.26 2.05
CA THR A 145 12.21 -17.49 2.64
C THR A 145 11.19 -18.05 3.61
N VAL A 146 10.85 -19.33 3.43
CA VAL A 146 9.96 -20.08 4.32
C VAL A 146 10.72 -21.28 4.86
N GLU A 147 10.82 -21.36 6.18
CA GLU A 147 11.39 -22.49 6.91
C GLU A 147 10.30 -23.47 7.32
N GLY A 148 10.65 -24.75 7.38
CA GLY A 148 9.75 -25.85 7.73
C GLY A 148 10.51 -27.09 8.18
N ALA A 149 9.79 -28.11 8.64
CA ALA A 149 10.39 -29.39 9.04
C ALA A 149 10.98 -30.13 7.82
N GLU A 150 12.12 -30.82 7.99
CA GLU A 150 12.75 -31.62 6.93
C GLU A 150 11.79 -32.59 6.21
N ASP A 151 10.88 -33.20 6.97
CA ASP A 151 9.91 -34.20 6.54
C ASP A 151 8.53 -33.63 6.15
N ASP A 152 8.41 -32.30 6.08
CA ASP A 152 7.18 -31.60 5.69
C ASP A 152 7.37 -30.87 4.35
N ALA A 153 6.27 -30.30 3.83
CA ALA A 153 6.25 -29.57 2.58
C ALA A 153 5.46 -28.27 2.72
N LEU A 154 5.88 -27.23 2.01
CA LEU A 154 5.05 -26.05 1.85
C LEU A 154 3.88 -26.41 0.92
N GLN A 155 2.65 -26.31 1.42
CA GLN A 155 1.44 -26.66 0.67
C GLN A 155 0.83 -25.46 -0.04
N SER A 156 0.81 -24.30 0.61
CA SER A 156 0.31 -23.07 0.02
C SER A 156 1.00 -21.83 0.57
N LEU A 157 1.05 -20.81 -0.27
CA LEU A 157 1.48 -19.46 0.07
C LEU A 157 0.51 -18.48 -0.58
N GLU A 158 0.00 -17.53 0.18
CA GLU A 158 -0.95 -16.53 -0.31
C GLU A 158 -0.61 -15.13 0.23
N LEU A 159 -0.94 -14.12 -0.57
CA LEU A 159 -0.89 -12.73 -0.14
C LEU A 159 -2.28 -12.33 0.35
N GLU A 160 -2.37 -11.81 1.57
CA GLU A 160 -3.59 -11.24 2.13
C GLU A 160 -3.50 -9.73 2.09
N VAL A 161 -4.54 -9.09 1.54
CA VAL A 161 -4.75 -7.65 1.60
C VAL A 161 -5.74 -7.38 2.71
N ILE A 162 -5.31 -6.58 3.69
CA ILE A 162 -6.04 -6.31 4.91
C ILE A 162 -6.47 -4.84 4.93
N GLN A 163 -7.76 -4.60 5.13
CA GLN A 163 -8.32 -3.26 5.30
C GLN A 163 -9.30 -3.29 6.48
N ASN A 164 -9.22 -2.29 7.36
CA ASN A 164 -10.05 -2.20 8.58
C ASN A 164 -10.00 -3.47 9.44
N GLY A 165 -8.80 -4.06 9.61
CA GLY A 165 -8.59 -5.25 10.43
C GLY A 165 -9.04 -6.59 9.83
N GLY A 166 -9.70 -6.58 8.65
CA GLY A 166 -10.17 -7.78 7.95
C GLY A 166 -9.43 -8.05 6.65
N VAL A 167 -9.29 -9.32 6.27
CA VAL A 167 -8.81 -9.69 4.93
C VAL A 167 -9.90 -9.39 3.91
N VAL A 168 -9.64 -8.45 3.01
CA VAL A 168 -10.60 -8.00 1.98
C VAL A 168 -10.30 -8.58 0.60
N ALA A 169 -9.04 -8.95 0.34
CA ALA A 169 -8.62 -9.56 -0.92
C ALA A 169 -7.50 -10.57 -0.70
N ARG A 170 -7.40 -11.55 -1.60
CA ARG A 170 -6.33 -12.56 -1.61
C ARG A 170 -5.61 -12.59 -2.96
N GLY A 171 -4.29 -12.70 -2.91
CA GLY A 171 -3.40 -12.93 -4.03
C GLY A 171 -2.85 -14.35 -4.04
N ASN A 172 -2.85 -14.95 -5.22
CA ASN A 172 -2.35 -16.29 -5.45
C ASN A 172 -0.84 -16.27 -5.67
N LEU A 173 -0.15 -17.34 -5.28
CA LEU A 173 1.23 -17.57 -5.68
C LEU A 173 1.33 -17.63 -7.21
N ALA A 174 2.27 -16.86 -7.78
CA ALA A 174 2.46 -16.82 -9.22
C ALA A 174 2.98 -18.18 -9.73
N ALA A 175 2.45 -18.64 -10.87
CA ALA A 175 2.75 -19.96 -11.41
C ALA A 175 4.25 -20.21 -11.64
N GLY A 176 5.02 -19.17 -11.99
CA GLY A 176 6.46 -19.25 -12.25
C GLY A 176 7.30 -19.63 -11.04
N VAL A 177 6.83 -19.38 -9.81
CA VAL A 177 7.55 -19.68 -8.56
C VAL A 177 6.99 -20.90 -7.82
N THR A 178 5.84 -21.43 -8.24
CA THR A 178 5.18 -22.58 -7.59
C THR A 178 6.10 -23.80 -7.48
N GLY A 179 6.82 -24.19 -8.53
CA GLY A 179 7.74 -25.34 -8.47
C GLY A 179 8.96 -25.12 -7.58
N THR A 180 9.30 -23.87 -7.29
CA THR A 180 10.39 -23.52 -6.37
C THR A 180 9.93 -23.57 -4.91
N LEU A 181 8.72 -23.08 -4.64
CA LEU A 181 8.22 -22.88 -3.28
C LEU A 181 7.32 -24.02 -2.78
N ILE A 182 6.41 -24.54 -3.60
CA ILE A 182 5.46 -25.59 -3.22
C ILE A 182 6.10 -26.96 -3.40
N ARG A 183 6.91 -27.34 -2.42
CA ARG A 183 7.66 -28.61 -2.38
C ARG A 183 8.08 -28.96 -0.95
N ASP A 184 8.67 -30.13 -0.80
CA ASP A 184 9.28 -30.58 0.45
C ASP A 184 10.41 -29.63 0.88
N PHE A 185 10.50 -29.33 2.18
CA PHE A 185 11.58 -28.49 2.72
C PHE A 185 12.93 -29.21 2.68
N GLY A 186 12.93 -30.53 2.91
CA GLY A 186 14.11 -31.40 2.85
C GLY A 186 15.21 -31.01 3.85
N GLN A 187 16.42 -31.51 3.66
CA GLN A 187 17.56 -31.28 4.58
C GLN A 187 17.92 -29.81 4.79
N ALA A 188 17.55 -28.94 3.85
CA ALA A 188 17.75 -27.50 3.98
C ALA A 188 16.76 -26.87 4.97
N GLU A 189 15.65 -27.55 5.26
CA GLU A 189 14.57 -27.11 6.14
C GLU A 189 13.98 -25.75 5.72
N LYS A 190 14.07 -25.43 4.42
CA LYS A 190 13.58 -24.18 3.84
C LYS A 190 13.32 -24.27 2.34
N VAL A 191 12.47 -23.37 1.86
CA VAL A 191 12.26 -23.03 0.44
C VAL A 191 12.35 -21.52 0.28
N GLU A 192 12.89 -21.05 -0.85
CA GLU A 192 13.13 -19.60 -1.02
C GLU A 192 13.13 -19.13 -2.47
N VAL A 193 12.78 -17.86 -2.63
CA VAL A 193 12.99 -17.05 -3.82
C VAL A 193 13.89 -15.88 -3.40
N THR A 194 15.14 -15.89 -3.86
CA THR A 194 16.17 -14.93 -3.42
C THR A 194 16.39 -13.77 -4.39
N ALA A 195 16.05 -13.94 -5.66
CA ALA A 195 16.06 -12.87 -6.65
C ALA A 195 14.64 -12.29 -6.81
N PRO A 196 14.47 -10.95 -6.80
CA PRO A 196 13.18 -10.32 -7.06
C PRO A 196 12.58 -10.79 -8.39
N GLN A 197 11.36 -11.33 -8.32
CA GLN A 197 10.54 -11.74 -9.47
C GLN A 197 9.06 -11.70 -9.08
N LEU A 198 8.17 -11.90 -10.05
CA LEU A 198 6.73 -12.02 -9.80
C LEU A 198 6.47 -13.12 -8.76
N LEU A 199 5.93 -12.73 -7.61
CA LEU A 199 5.71 -13.61 -6.47
C LEU A 199 4.21 -13.88 -6.28
N PHE A 200 3.37 -12.84 -6.36
CA PHE A 200 1.94 -12.96 -6.21
C PHE A 200 1.15 -12.26 -7.32
N GLU A 201 -0.02 -12.81 -7.62
CA GLU A 201 -1.01 -12.24 -8.52
C GLU A 201 -2.34 -12.11 -7.78
N ILE A 202 -2.82 -10.89 -7.58
CA ILE A 202 -4.12 -10.60 -6.99
C ILE A 202 -5.15 -10.52 -8.12
N PRO A 203 -6.11 -11.45 -8.22
CA PRO A 203 -7.13 -11.39 -9.25
C PRO A 203 -7.92 -10.07 -9.18
N SER A 204 -8.29 -9.53 -10.33
CA SER A 204 -9.01 -8.26 -10.47
C SER A 204 -10.32 -8.23 -9.66
N ALA A 205 -11.03 -9.37 -9.58
CA ALA A 205 -12.23 -9.49 -8.77
C ALA A 205 -11.95 -9.39 -7.26
N GLN A 206 -10.76 -9.80 -6.81
CA GLN A 206 -10.29 -9.65 -5.43
C GLN A 206 -9.80 -8.22 -5.19
N ALA A 207 -8.99 -7.65 -6.10
CA ALA A 207 -8.53 -6.26 -5.99
C ALA A 207 -9.71 -5.26 -5.89
N ALA A 208 -10.80 -5.51 -6.62
CA ALA A 208 -12.01 -4.71 -6.58
C ALA A 208 -12.80 -4.77 -5.26
N GLN A 209 -12.48 -5.67 -4.33
CA GLN A 209 -13.10 -5.73 -2.99
C GLN A 209 -12.49 -4.71 -2.02
N VAL A 210 -11.31 -4.17 -2.32
CA VAL A 210 -10.69 -3.12 -1.52
C VAL A 210 -11.52 -1.84 -1.65
N ASN A 211 -11.88 -1.24 -0.53
CA ASN A 211 -12.56 0.05 -0.54
C ASN A 211 -11.56 1.16 -0.90
N GLY A 212 -11.58 1.58 -2.15
CA GLY A 212 -10.80 2.69 -2.69
C GLY A 212 -11.58 4.00 -2.83
N ALA A 213 -12.65 4.22 -2.08
CA ALA A 213 -13.47 5.44 -2.19
C ALA A 213 -12.76 6.71 -1.69
N GLN A 214 -11.75 6.55 -0.82
CA GLN A 214 -10.96 7.63 -0.24
C GLN A 214 -9.49 7.23 -0.20
N ASP A 215 -8.62 8.22 -0.09
CA ASP A 215 -7.20 7.99 0.15
C ASP A 215 -7.03 7.19 1.44
N GLY A 216 -6.11 6.24 1.41
CA GLY A 216 -5.89 5.37 2.54
C GLY A 216 -4.83 4.33 2.24
N THR A 217 -4.68 3.41 3.18
CA THR A 217 -3.72 2.32 3.09
C THR A 217 -4.39 0.97 3.29
N VAL A 218 -3.81 -0.06 2.68
CA VAL A 218 -4.06 -1.46 3.03
C VAL A 218 -2.79 -2.05 3.64
N SER A 219 -2.94 -2.95 4.60
CA SER A 219 -1.83 -3.75 5.11
C SER A 219 -1.69 -5.02 4.29
N LEU A 220 -0.46 -5.43 4.00
CA LEU A 220 -0.15 -6.66 3.29
C LEU A 220 0.49 -7.68 4.22
N ARG A 221 0.05 -8.93 4.11
CA ARG A 221 0.56 -10.06 4.88
C ARG A 221 0.70 -11.27 3.99
N VAL A 222 1.76 -12.05 4.15
CA VAL A 222 1.86 -13.36 3.52
C VAL A 222 1.48 -14.44 4.53
N ARG A 223 0.66 -15.40 4.10
CA ARG A 223 0.30 -16.59 4.87
C ARG A 223 0.81 -17.85 4.18
N ALA A 224 1.53 -18.66 4.95
CA ALA A 224 2.03 -19.97 4.55
C ALA A 224 1.24 -21.06 5.28
N LYS A 225 1.03 -22.18 4.59
CA LYS A 225 0.49 -23.40 5.18
C LYS A 225 1.32 -24.59 4.70
N SER A 226 1.73 -25.45 5.61
CA SER A 226 2.44 -26.67 5.27
C SER A 226 1.49 -27.86 5.13
N LYS A 227 2.00 -28.97 4.60
CA LYS A 227 1.23 -30.20 4.31
C LYS A 227 0.69 -30.85 5.58
N ASN A 228 1.37 -30.71 6.71
CA ASN A 228 0.88 -31.19 8.01
C ASN A 228 -0.23 -30.28 8.61
N GLY A 229 -0.55 -29.15 7.97
CA GLY A 229 -1.59 -28.22 8.38
C GLY A 229 -1.13 -27.09 9.28
N GLU A 230 0.17 -27.00 9.60
CA GLU A 230 0.75 -25.85 10.30
C GLU A 230 0.63 -24.58 9.44
N GLU A 231 0.39 -23.44 10.09
CA GLU A 231 0.28 -22.15 9.43
C GLU A 231 1.22 -21.13 10.06
N ALA A 232 1.75 -20.25 9.22
CA ALA A 232 2.58 -19.13 9.62
C ALA A 232 2.21 -17.88 8.82
N THR A 233 2.36 -16.71 9.41
CA THR A 233 2.15 -15.44 8.72
C THR A 233 3.34 -14.50 8.90
N LYS A 234 3.50 -13.57 7.97
CA LYS A 234 4.48 -12.49 8.05
C LYS A 234 3.90 -11.21 7.48
N GLU A 235 3.81 -10.19 8.33
CA GLU A 235 3.42 -8.84 7.94
C GLU A 235 4.51 -8.23 7.04
N PHE A 236 4.09 -7.64 5.92
CA PHE A 236 4.93 -6.77 5.10
C PHE A 236 4.82 -5.32 5.56
N GLY A 237 3.60 -4.86 5.84
CA GLY A 237 3.30 -3.48 6.24
C GLY A 237 2.23 -2.83 5.37
N ALA A 238 2.01 -1.53 5.59
CA ALA A 238 0.99 -0.75 4.91
C ALA A 238 1.49 -0.13 3.59
N VAL A 239 0.64 -0.15 2.56
CA VAL A 239 0.87 0.52 1.26
C VAL A 239 -0.34 1.40 0.91
N GLN A 240 -0.12 2.45 0.13
CA GLN A 240 -1.19 3.37 -0.28
C GLN A 240 -2.07 2.76 -1.37
N ILE A 241 -3.35 3.12 -1.38
CA ILE A 241 -4.31 2.64 -2.37
C ILE A 241 -4.23 3.48 -3.64
N LEU A 242 -4.18 2.82 -4.80
CA LEU A 242 -4.48 3.42 -6.11
C LEU A 242 -5.75 2.80 -6.67
N VAL A 243 -6.56 3.63 -7.33
CA VAL A 243 -7.76 3.21 -8.05
C VAL A 243 -7.61 3.48 -9.53
N ARG A 244 -8.46 2.83 -10.33
CA ARG A 244 -8.42 2.98 -11.78
C ARG A 244 -9.22 4.18 -12.25
N TYR A 245 -8.64 4.97 -13.15
CA TYR A 245 -9.33 5.95 -13.97
C TYR A 245 -9.78 5.29 -15.28
N THR A 246 -11.09 5.21 -15.51
CA THR A 246 -11.65 4.31 -16.55
C THR A 246 -12.00 4.99 -17.86
N ALA A 247 -11.79 6.31 -18.00
CA ALA A 247 -12.07 6.97 -19.26
C ALA A 247 -11.04 6.59 -20.34
N ALA A 248 -11.45 6.72 -21.60
CA ALA A 248 -10.61 6.39 -22.74
C ALA A 248 -9.29 7.17 -22.70
N GLY A 249 -8.18 6.45 -22.89
CA GLY A 249 -6.86 7.04 -22.94
C GLY A 249 -6.63 7.84 -24.21
N ARG A 250 -5.93 8.96 -24.08
CA ARG A 250 -5.61 9.83 -25.21
C ARG A 250 -4.85 9.11 -26.32
N TYR A 251 -3.90 8.25 -25.96
CA TYR A 251 -2.93 7.66 -26.89
C TYR A 251 -3.39 6.34 -27.50
N GLY A 252 -4.63 5.90 -27.24
CA GLY A 252 -5.20 4.65 -27.77
C GLY A 252 -4.67 3.37 -27.12
N GLY A 253 -3.68 3.48 -26.22
CA GLY A 253 -3.15 2.42 -25.37
C GLY A 253 -2.98 2.90 -23.92
N ARG A 254 -2.58 1.98 -23.02
CA ARG A 254 -2.45 2.22 -21.57
C ARG A 254 -1.21 1.52 -20.99
N ASP A 255 -0.02 1.72 -21.57
CA ASP A 255 1.25 1.12 -21.10
C ASP A 255 1.14 -0.29 -20.47
N GLU A 256 0.54 -1.23 -21.20
CA GLU A 256 0.11 -2.52 -20.65
C GLU A 256 1.28 -3.36 -20.07
N GLY A 257 2.50 -3.11 -20.52
CA GLY A 257 3.73 -3.75 -20.02
C GLY A 257 4.05 -3.42 -18.56
N VAL A 258 3.54 -2.31 -18.03
CA VAL A 258 3.62 -1.91 -16.61
C VAL A 258 2.25 -1.97 -15.92
N GLY A 259 1.28 -2.60 -16.56
CA GLY A 259 -0.03 -2.86 -16.00
C GLY A 259 -1.00 -1.70 -16.05
N GLY A 260 -0.92 -0.83 -17.07
CA GLY A 260 -1.71 0.39 -17.12
C GLY A 260 -0.87 1.61 -16.82
N ASP A 261 -1.28 2.77 -17.34
CA ASP A 261 -0.84 4.11 -16.90
C ASP A 261 -2.00 4.90 -16.24
N ASP A 262 -3.14 4.24 -16.01
CA ASP A 262 -4.42 4.84 -15.60
C ASP A 262 -4.72 4.69 -14.10
N TRP A 263 -3.67 4.56 -13.28
CA TRP A 263 -3.80 4.40 -11.84
C TRP A 263 -3.63 5.73 -11.12
N VAL A 264 -4.57 6.06 -10.26
CA VAL A 264 -4.72 7.39 -9.66
C VAL A 264 -5.04 7.27 -8.18
N LYS A 265 -4.66 8.27 -7.38
CA LYS A 265 -5.17 8.34 -6.00
C LYS A 265 -6.68 8.54 -5.99
N PRO A 266 -7.41 7.91 -5.05
CA PRO A 266 -8.85 8.13 -4.88
C PRO A 266 -9.27 9.59 -4.84
N SER A 267 -8.52 10.45 -4.14
CA SER A 267 -8.78 11.88 -4.03
C SER A 267 -8.50 12.68 -5.30
N VAL A 268 -7.58 12.21 -6.16
CA VAL A 268 -7.21 12.87 -7.42
C VAL A 268 -8.19 12.52 -8.54
N LYS A 269 -8.77 11.31 -8.51
CA LYS A 269 -9.77 10.86 -9.48
C LYS A 269 -10.92 11.86 -9.72
N PRO A 270 -11.66 12.35 -8.70
CA PRO A 270 -12.77 13.28 -8.92
C PRO A 270 -12.31 14.64 -9.50
N ILE A 271 -11.08 15.06 -9.22
CA ILE A 271 -10.50 16.29 -9.79
C ILE A 271 -10.35 16.14 -11.30
N VAL A 272 -9.77 15.02 -11.74
CA VAL A 272 -9.58 14.73 -13.17
C VAL A 272 -10.92 14.59 -13.90
N GLU A 273 -11.90 13.93 -13.27
CA GLU A 273 -13.25 13.77 -13.81
C GLU A 273 -13.99 15.12 -13.93
N HIS A 274 -13.81 16.04 -12.97
CA HIS A 274 -14.45 17.35 -12.95
C HIS A 274 -14.11 18.21 -14.16
N PHE A 275 -12.83 18.25 -14.56
CA PHE A 275 -12.39 19.13 -15.65
C PHE A 275 -12.65 18.58 -17.06
N GLY A 276 -13.08 17.33 -17.20
CA GLY A 276 -13.47 16.73 -18.49
C GLY A 276 -12.34 16.73 -19.54
N VAL A 277 -11.08 16.77 -19.11
CA VAL A 277 -9.92 16.74 -20.01
C VAL A 277 -9.73 15.33 -20.57
N THR A 278 -9.15 15.22 -21.76
CA THR A 278 -8.71 13.93 -22.29
C THR A 278 -7.41 13.53 -21.59
N VAL A 279 -7.45 12.41 -20.87
CA VAL A 279 -6.36 11.98 -20.00
C VAL A 279 -5.39 11.05 -20.75
N GLY A 280 -4.11 11.38 -20.67
CA GLY A 280 -2.99 10.51 -21.00
C GLY A 280 -2.56 9.71 -19.78
N ASP A 281 -1.30 9.85 -19.42
CA ASP A 281 -0.62 9.03 -18.40
C ASP A 281 -0.86 9.58 -16.98
N ILE A 282 -1.02 8.69 -16.00
CA ILE A 282 -1.22 9.03 -14.58
C ILE A 282 -0.17 8.37 -13.69
N SER A 283 -0.23 7.04 -13.56
CA SER A 283 0.81 6.23 -12.93
C SER A 283 0.63 4.77 -13.32
N ASN A 284 1.69 3.98 -13.19
CA ASN A 284 1.59 2.54 -13.45
C ASN A 284 0.81 1.80 -12.34
N MET A 285 0.58 0.49 -12.52
CA MET A 285 -0.19 -0.38 -11.62
C MET A 285 0.08 -0.15 -10.12
N ASN A 286 1.32 -0.15 -9.63
CA ASN A 286 1.55 0.09 -8.20
C ASN A 286 2.38 1.34 -7.96
N GLY A 287 2.26 2.31 -8.85
CA GLY A 287 3.05 3.54 -8.82
C GLY A 287 4.51 3.28 -9.17
N GLY A 288 5.45 3.99 -8.57
CA GLY A 288 6.86 3.81 -8.93
C GLY A 288 7.21 4.33 -10.33
N ALA A 289 8.37 3.95 -10.85
CA ALA A 289 8.89 4.53 -12.08
C ALA A 289 8.45 3.75 -13.31
N PHE A 290 8.13 4.46 -14.40
CA PHE A 290 8.00 3.84 -15.72
C PHE A 290 8.49 4.80 -16.80
N ALA A 291 9.17 4.26 -17.80
CA ALA A 291 9.76 5.07 -18.87
C ALA A 291 8.66 5.65 -19.79
N PRO A 292 8.86 6.85 -20.36
CA PRO A 292 10.00 7.76 -20.17
C PRO A 292 9.86 8.70 -18.96
N HIS A 293 8.84 8.52 -18.13
CA HIS A 293 8.42 9.49 -17.11
C HIS A 293 9.39 9.52 -15.93
N GLN A 294 9.78 10.74 -15.54
CA GLN A 294 10.55 10.96 -14.30
C GLN A 294 9.62 11.06 -13.08
N THR A 295 8.39 11.50 -13.30
CA THR A 295 7.26 11.66 -12.35
C THR A 295 6.24 10.53 -12.56
N HIS A 296 4.95 10.71 -12.25
CA HIS A 296 3.88 9.70 -12.42
C HIS A 296 4.02 8.48 -11.49
N ARG A 297 4.58 8.69 -10.31
CA ARG A 297 4.93 7.58 -9.40
C ARG A 297 3.90 7.28 -8.32
N THR A 298 2.94 8.17 -8.14
CA THR A 298 2.12 8.17 -6.91
C THR A 298 0.63 8.29 -7.16
N GLY A 299 0.20 8.38 -8.43
CA GLY A 299 -1.18 8.69 -8.78
C GLY A 299 -1.60 10.16 -8.57
N ASN A 300 -0.64 11.08 -8.44
CA ASN A 300 -0.87 12.53 -8.29
C ASN A 300 -0.56 13.34 -9.55
N ASP A 301 0.16 12.74 -10.48
CA ASP A 301 0.54 13.37 -11.74
C ASP A 301 -0.46 12.95 -12.83
N VAL A 302 -0.86 13.87 -13.68
CA VAL A 302 -1.84 13.59 -14.75
C VAL A 302 -1.45 14.33 -16.01
N ASP A 303 -1.18 13.59 -17.09
CA ASP A 303 -1.09 14.17 -18.42
C ASP A 303 -2.50 14.39 -18.97
N GLY A 304 -2.75 15.61 -19.42
CA GLY A 304 -4.07 16.02 -19.89
C GLY A 304 -4.01 16.76 -21.21
N TRP A 305 -5.17 16.81 -21.87
CA TRP A 305 -5.35 17.49 -23.13
C TRP A 305 -6.78 18.00 -23.30
N PHE A 306 -6.90 19.14 -23.99
CA PHE A 306 -8.19 19.67 -24.46
C PHE A 306 -8.03 20.23 -25.87
N ALA A 307 -9.15 20.37 -26.58
CA ALA A 307 -9.17 20.91 -27.94
C ALA A 307 -8.56 22.32 -27.98
N GLY A 308 -7.57 22.54 -28.85
CA GLY A 308 -6.83 23.80 -28.94
C GLY A 308 -5.60 23.89 -28.03
N TYR A 309 -5.32 22.89 -27.18
CA TYR A 309 -4.12 22.88 -26.34
C TYR A 309 -2.84 23.06 -27.15
N ASN A 310 -2.73 22.39 -28.30
CA ASN A 310 -1.52 22.41 -29.13
C ASN A 310 -1.18 23.78 -29.73
N ASN A 311 -2.07 24.77 -29.63
CA ASN A 311 -1.76 26.14 -30.06
C ASN A 311 -0.78 26.79 -29.08
N ARG A 312 -0.89 26.48 -27.78
CA ARG A 312 -0.08 27.04 -26.69
C ARG A 312 0.02 28.56 -26.84
N ASP A 313 -1.13 29.20 -26.97
CA ASP A 313 -1.33 30.64 -27.14
C ASP A 313 -2.10 31.26 -25.95
N ALA A 314 -2.56 32.50 -26.09
CA ALA A 314 -3.32 33.16 -25.04
C ALA A 314 -4.66 32.47 -24.72
N ALA A 315 -5.31 31.83 -25.71
CA ALA A 315 -6.55 31.09 -25.48
C ALA A 315 -6.26 29.79 -24.72
N THR A 316 -5.18 29.07 -25.06
CA THR A 316 -4.71 27.93 -24.28
C THR A 316 -4.42 28.32 -22.83
N ALA A 317 -3.74 29.44 -22.61
CA ALA A 317 -3.44 29.96 -21.27
C ALA A 317 -4.72 30.29 -20.48
N ALA A 318 -5.71 30.93 -21.13
CA ALA A 318 -6.98 31.26 -20.51
C ALA A 318 -7.76 30.01 -20.05
N THR A 319 -7.75 28.93 -20.83
CA THR A 319 -8.36 27.65 -20.42
C THR A 319 -7.67 27.07 -19.18
N ILE A 320 -6.34 27.05 -19.15
CA ILE A 320 -5.58 26.54 -17.99
C ILE A 320 -5.84 27.42 -16.75
N ILE A 321 -5.83 28.74 -16.89
CA ILE A 321 -6.19 29.66 -15.81
C ILE A 321 -7.62 29.38 -15.33
N GLY A 322 -8.55 29.08 -16.24
CA GLY A 322 -9.90 28.67 -15.89
C GLY A 322 -9.94 27.44 -14.98
N HIS A 323 -9.14 26.41 -15.29
CA HIS A 323 -9.03 25.22 -14.42
C HIS A 323 -8.46 25.58 -13.04
N LEU A 324 -7.42 26.42 -13.00
CA LEU A 324 -6.76 26.85 -11.75
C LEU A 324 -7.65 27.77 -10.89
N ASN A 325 -8.57 28.50 -11.52
CA ASN A 325 -9.52 29.40 -10.87
C ASN A 325 -10.84 28.72 -10.49
N ASP A 326 -11.01 27.44 -10.82
CA ASP A 326 -12.17 26.67 -10.42
C ASP A 326 -12.28 26.64 -8.90
N ALA A 327 -13.47 27.00 -8.39
CA ALA A 327 -13.70 27.17 -6.97
C ALA A 327 -13.71 25.84 -6.18
N THR A 328 -13.86 24.71 -6.88
CA THR A 328 -13.95 23.38 -6.26
C THR A 328 -12.56 22.77 -6.15
N TYR A 329 -11.80 22.73 -7.25
CA TYR A 329 -10.55 21.96 -7.32
C TYR A 329 -9.34 22.73 -7.87
N GLY A 330 -9.49 23.99 -8.27
CA GLY A 330 -8.40 24.75 -8.89
C GLY A 330 -7.17 24.90 -8.00
N SER A 331 -7.37 25.02 -6.68
CA SER A 331 -6.30 25.10 -5.68
C SER A 331 -5.54 23.78 -5.49
N ASN A 332 -6.17 22.64 -5.78
CA ASN A 332 -5.53 21.32 -5.70
C ASN A 332 -4.51 21.09 -6.81
N ILE A 333 -4.61 21.80 -7.93
CA ILE A 333 -3.60 21.74 -9.00
C ILE A 333 -2.44 22.65 -8.59
N THR A 334 -1.36 22.05 -8.09
CA THR A 334 -0.22 22.78 -7.53
C THR A 334 0.84 23.12 -8.57
N THR A 335 0.88 22.40 -9.68
CA THR A 335 1.76 22.72 -10.83
C THR A 335 1.12 22.27 -12.13
N VAL A 336 1.32 23.07 -13.19
CA VAL A 336 0.98 22.73 -14.57
C VAL A 336 2.23 22.89 -15.43
N TYR A 337 2.79 21.80 -15.96
CA TYR A 337 3.87 21.91 -16.94
C TYR A 337 3.33 22.05 -18.36
N VAL A 338 3.90 23.02 -19.08
CA VAL A 338 3.55 23.35 -20.48
C VAL A 338 4.84 23.70 -21.22
N THR A 339 4.98 23.33 -22.50
CA THR A 339 6.10 23.80 -23.31
C THR A 339 5.85 25.22 -23.84
N TYR A 340 6.56 26.22 -23.30
CA TYR A 340 6.56 27.60 -23.80
C TYR A 340 7.88 28.32 -23.46
N GLN A 341 8.08 29.54 -23.99
CA GLN A 341 9.26 30.37 -23.72
C GLN A 341 8.89 31.61 -22.92
N GLN A 342 9.68 31.94 -21.89
CA GLN A 342 9.52 33.14 -21.06
C GLN A 342 10.17 34.37 -21.71
N VAL A 343 9.71 34.73 -22.91
CA VAL A 343 10.25 35.87 -23.68
C VAL A 343 9.13 36.80 -24.15
N ASN A 344 9.45 38.09 -24.28
CA ASN A 344 8.50 39.07 -24.81
C ASN A 344 8.07 38.69 -26.23
N GLY A 345 6.78 38.78 -26.52
CA GLY A 345 6.19 38.36 -27.80
C GLY A 345 5.69 36.91 -27.83
N ASN A 346 6.02 36.07 -26.85
CA ASN A 346 5.36 34.77 -26.69
C ASN A 346 3.94 34.99 -26.13
N ALA A 347 2.91 34.59 -26.88
CA ALA A 347 1.51 34.85 -26.54
C ALA A 347 1.07 34.15 -25.24
N PHE A 348 1.50 32.91 -25.01
CA PHE A 348 1.19 32.15 -23.80
C PHE A 348 1.82 32.80 -22.56
N TRP A 349 3.12 33.11 -22.62
CA TRP A 349 3.83 33.77 -21.52
C TRP A 349 3.21 35.13 -21.17
N THR A 350 2.91 35.93 -22.20
CA THR A 350 2.29 37.25 -22.02
C THR A 350 0.93 37.15 -21.33
N ALA A 351 0.18 36.07 -21.58
CA ALA A 351 -1.13 35.83 -20.97
C ALA A 351 -1.09 35.39 -19.50
N ILE A 352 0.04 34.90 -18.98
CA ILE A 352 0.13 34.36 -17.61
C ILE A 352 1.04 35.16 -16.66
N LYS A 353 2.02 35.90 -17.19
CA LYS A 353 3.16 36.44 -16.40
C LYS A 353 2.80 37.37 -15.25
N ASP A 354 1.67 38.09 -15.39
CA ASP A 354 1.20 39.12 -14.45
C ASP A 354 -0.21 38.77 -13.90
N VAL A 355 -0.68 37.52 -14.11
CA VAL A 355 -1.99 37.07 -13.63
C VAL A 355 -1.88 36.54 -12.20
N VAL A 356 -2.77 37.02 -11.34
CA VAL A 356 -3.03 36.48 -10.00
C VAL A 356 -4.30 35.62 -10.09
N LEU A 357 -4.20 34.38 -9.62
CA LEU A 357 -5.29 33.42 -9.55
C LEU A 357 -6.28 33.80 -8.43
N ASN A 358 -7.48 33.24 -8.47
CA ASN A 358 -8.55 33.53 -7.51
C ASN A 358 -8.16 33.15 -6.06
N ASP A 359 -7.23 32.22 -5.89
CA ASP A 359 -6.69 31.80 -4.60
C ASP A 359 -5.43 32.59 -4.16
N GLY A 360 -5.07 33.64 -4.90
CA GLY A 360 -3.97 34.54 -4.60
C GLY A 360 -2.58 34.08 -5.09
N ARG A 361 -2.47 32.87 -5.67
CA ARG A 361 -1.20 32.43 -6.29
C ARG A 361 -0.95 33.20 -7.59
N ASN A 362 0.32 33.43 -7.95
CA ASN A 362 0.61 33.94 -9.30
C ASN A 362 0.55 32.79 -10.31
N ALA A 363 -0.11 33.01 -11.45
CA ALA A 363 -0.24 31.99 -12.49
C ALA A 363 1.12 31.50 -13.00
N ARG A 364 2.13 32.37 -13.08
CA ARG A 364 3.50 32.01 -13.49
C ARG A 364 4.25 31.08 -12.52
N ASP A 365 3.84 31.03 -11.26
CA ASP A 365 4.47 30.18 -10.25
C ASP A 365 3.89 28.75 -10.30
N VAL A 366 2.63 28.63 -10.76
CA VAL A 366 1.90 27.37 -10.94
C VAL A 366 2.11 26.80 -12.34
N ILE A 367 2.05 27.63 -13.39
CA ILE A 367 2.19 27.22 -14.80
C ILE A 367 3.66 27.34 -15.21
N ARG A 368 4.38 26.22 -15.19
CA ARG A 368 5.85 26.19 -15.33
C ARG A 368 6.28 25.70 -16.72
N PRO A 369 7.30 26.33 -17.34
CA PRO A 369 7.78 25.89 -18.64
C PRO A 369 8.60 24.60 -18.50
N LEU A 370 8.25 23.56 -19.26
CA LEU A 370 9.02 22.32 -19.35
C LEU A 370 8.94 21.72 -20.76
N GLY A 371 10.08 21.29 -21.29
CA GLY A 371 10.16 20.61 -22.59
C GLY A 371 9.38 19.29 -22.60
N GLY A 372 8.97 18.81 -23.78
CA GLY A 372 8.21 17.55 -23.95
C GLY A 372 6.68 17.70 -23.83
N HIS A 373 6.21 18.76 -23.19
CA HIS A 373 4.80 19.07 -22.94
C HIS A 373 4.18 19.90 -24.08
N GLY A 374 4.57 19.59 -25.31
CA GLY A 374 4.06 20.26 -26.51
C GLY A 374 2.67 19.75 -26.89
N THR A 375 2.42 18.46 -26.70
CA THR A 375 1.16 17.85 -27.11
C THR A 375 0.20 17.67 -25.96
N HIS A 376 0.64 17.60 -24.70
CA HIS A 376 -0.17 17.52 -23.47
C HIS A 376 0.33 18.57 -22.47
N PHE A 377 -0.50 18.91 -21.48
CA PHE A 377 -0.02 19.52 -20.23
C PHE A 377 0.12 18.42 -19.17
N HIS A 378 0.95 18.67 -18.16
CA HIS A 378 1.11 17.79 -17.00
C HIS A 378 0.61 18.50 -15.76
N TRP A 379 -0.31 17.91 -15.02
CA TRP A 379 -0.71 18.38 -13.70
C TRP A 379 0.04 17.64 -12.60
N ILE A 380 0.47 18.39 -11.59
CA ILE A 380 0.73 17.83 -10.26
C ILE A 380 -0.45 18.24 -9.38
N VAL A 381 -1.10 17.24 -8.80
CA VAL A 381 -2.28 17.42 -7.95
C VAL A 381 -1.93 17.12 -6.49
N THR A 382 -2.37 17.97 -5.58
CA THR A 382 -2.30 17.74 -4.15
C THR A 382 -3.71 17.88 -3.58
N PRO A 383 -4.33 16.78 -3.13
CA PRO A 383 -5.69 16.78 -2.60
C PRO A 383 -5.84 17.55 -1.30
#